data_AF-A0A6J6PD73-F1
#
_entry.id   AF-A0A6J6PD73-F1
#
_cell.length_a   1.000
_cell.length_b   1.000
_cell.length_c   1.000
_cell.angle_alpha   90.00
_cell.angle_beta   90.00
_cell.angle_gamma   90.00
#
_symmetry.space_group_name_H-M   'P 1'
#
loop_
_entity.id
_entity.type
_entity.pdbx_description
1 polymer ?
#
loop_
_entity_poly.entity_id
_entity_poly.type
_entity_poly.pdbx_seq_one_letter_code
_entity_poly.pdbx_strand_id
1 'polypeptide(L)' 'MLRRTDTAHAPWTVVNSNVKKLGRLEAMRHVLHALPYDHKDQRIVADADPRVVQSAKDVIRHR' A
#
# COMPACT_ATOMS: atom_id res chain seq x y z
N MET A 1 11.23 -7.19 -12.83
CA MET A 1 10.97 -7.75 -11.49
C MET A 1 9.47 -7.74 -11.22
N LEU A 2 8.86 -6.59 -10.89
CA LEU A 2 7.41 -6.47 -10.58
C LEU A 2 6.46 -7.17 -11.57
N ARG A 3 6.62 -6.96 -12.88
CA ARG A 3 5.78 -7.63 -13.92
C ARG A 3 5.74 -9.15 -13.85
N ARG A 4 6.78 -9.79 -13.30
CA ARG A 4 6.90 -11.26 -13.26
C ARG A 4 6.45 -11.85 -11.93
N THR A 5 6.39 -11.05 -10.87
CA THR A 5 6.21 -11.52 -9.49
C THR A 5 5.02 -10.90 -8.77
N ASP A 6 4.34 -9.92 -9.38
CA ASP A 6 3.04 -9.41 -8.92
C ASP A 6 1.95 -10.42 -9.27
N THR A 7 1.40 -11.09 -8.25
CA THR A 7 0.38 -12.14 -8.40
C THR A 7 -0.80 -11.89 -7.49
N ALA A 8 -1.96 -12.50 -7.77
CA ALA A 8 -3.17 -12.27 -6.97
C ALA A 8 -3.05 -12.74 -5.51
N HIS A 9 -2.27 -13.80 -5.25
CA HIS A 9 -2.05 -14.32 -3.89
C HIS A 9 -0.90 -13.61 -3.16
N ALA A 10 0.00 -12.93 -3.88
CA ALA A 10 1.10 -12.16 -3.34
C ALA A 10 1.31 -10.89 -4.18
N PRO A 11 0.41 -9.90 -4.05
CA PRO A 11 0.49 -8.66 -4.82
C PRO A 11 1.61 -7.76 -4.31
N TRP A 12 2.24 -7.02 -5.23
CA TRP A 12 3.21 -5.99 -4.90
C TRP A 12 2.53 -4.63 -4.70
N THR A 13 2.77 -4.04 -3.54
CA THR A 13 2.40 -2.66 -3.21
C THR A 13 3.61 -1.75 -3.38
N VAL A 14 3.45 -0.64 -4.11
CA VAL A 14 4.50 0.35 -4.36
C VAL A 14 4.24 1.58 -3.50
N VAL A 15 5.25 2.05 -2.77
CA VAL A 15 5.15 3.21 -1.87
C VAL A 15 6.07 4.35 -2.34
N ASN A 16 5.48 5.48 -2.72
CA ASN A 16 6.22 6.70 -3.01
C ASN A 16 6.82 7.27 -1.71
N SER A 17 8.14 7.17 -1.60
CA SER A 17 8.87 7.50 -0.37
C SER A 17 9.62 8.84 -0.44
N ASN A 18 9.30 9.73 -1.39
CA ASN A 18 9.93 11.05 -1.50
C ASN A 18 9.75 11.87 -0.20
N VAL A 19 8.56 11.81 0.41
CA VAL A 19 8.31 12.33 1.75
C VAL A 19 8.38 11.17 2.76
N LYS A 20 9.57 10.94 3.33
CA LYS A 20 9.86 9.74 4.14
C LYS A 20 8.90 9.50 5.30
N LYS A 21 8.51 10.55 6.04
CA LYS A 21 7.58 10.43 7.17
C LYS A 21 6.19 9.96 6.71
N LEU A 22 5.70 10.54 5.61
CA LEU A 22 4.41 10.18 5.02
C LEU A 22 4.45 8.75 4.46
N GLY A 23 5.49 8.39 3.70
CA GLY A 23 5.62 7.04 3.14
C GLY A 23 5.62 5.94 4.21
N ARG A 24 6.23 6.18 5.37
CA ARG A 24 6.20 5.24 6.51
C ARG A 24 4.79 5.09 7.08
N LEU A 25 4.09 6.21 7.31
CA LEU A 25 2.73 6.20 7.85
C LEU A 25 1.77 5.46 6.91
N GLU A 26 1.82 5.78 5.61
CA GLU A 26 0.95 5.16 4.62
C GLU A 26 1.25 3.67 4.39
N ALA A 27 2.53 3.27 4.44
CA ALA A 27 2.90 1.85 4.39
C ALA A 27 2.32 1.05 5.58
N MET A 28 2.44 1.59 6.80
CA MET A 28 1.86 0.95 7.99
C MET A 28 0.33 0.90 7.91
N ARG A 29 -0.29 2.01 7.46
CA ARG A 29 -1.74 2.12 7.27
C ARG A 29 -2.26 1.06 6.30
N HIS A 30 -1.59 0.86 5.15
CA HIS A 30 -1.96 -0.15 4.16
C HIS A 30 -1.97 -1.58 4.75
N VAL A 31 -0.91 -1.96 5.47
CA VAL A 31 -0.80 -3.29 6.07
C VAL A 31 -1.88 -3.51 7.13
N LEU A 32 -2.04 -2.55 8.05
CA LEU A 32 -3.03 -2.64 9.11
C LEU A 32 -4.46 -2.61 8.55
N HIS A 33 -4.71 -1.87 7.46
CA HIS A 33 -6.04 -1.82 6.85
C HIS A 33 -6.44 -3.20 6.30
N ALA A 34 -5.51 -3.88 5.61
CA ALA A 34 -5.75 -5.17 4.96
C ALA A 34 -5.95 -6.36 5.90
N LEU A 35 -5.34 -6.35 7.09
CA LEU A 35 -5.37 -7.50 8.00
C LEU A 35 -6.53 -7.41 9.00
N PRO A 36 -7.35 -8.45 9.21
CA PRO A 36 -8.32 -8.47 10.31
C PRO A 36 -7.59 -8.62 11.67
N TYR A 37 -7.94 -7.78 12.64
CA TYR A 37 -7.44 -7.88 14.02
C TYR A 37 -8.41 -7.22 15.01
N ASP A 38 -8.37 -7.66 16.27
CA ASP A 38 -9.26 -7.17 17.33
C ASP A 38 -8.99 -5.70 17.67
N HIS A 39 -10.04 -4.97 18.06
CA HIS A 39 -9.97 -3.55 18.43
C HIS A 39 -9.41 -2.61 17.33
N LYS A 40 -9.56 -2.97 16.05
CA LYS A 40 -9.22 -2.09 14.92
C LYS A 40 -10.06 -0.80 14.95
N ASP A 41 -9.40 0.35 15.14
CA ASP A 41 -10.02 1.66 14.93
C ASP A 41 -9.92 2.08 13.45
N GLN A 42 -11.03 1.96 12.72
CA GLN A 42 -11.12 2.31 11.30
C GLN A 42 -10.92 3.80 11.02
N ARG A 43 -11.06 4.68 12.03
CA ARG A 43 -10.80 6.12 11.88
C ARG A 43 -9.30 6.40 11.78
N ILE A 44 -8.49 5.59 12.46
CA ILE A 44 -7.03 5.68 12.44
C ILE A 44 -6.48 4.91 11.24
N VAL A 45 -6.99 3.70 10.99
CA VAL A 45 -6.53 2.78 9.94
C VAL A 45 -7.48 2.80 8.74
N ALA A 46 -7.76 4.01 8.26
CA ALA A 46 -8.46 4.22 7.00
C ALA A 46 -7.62 3.71 5.83
N ASP A 47 -8.19 3.65 4.63
CA ASP A 47 -7.45 3.26 3.43
C ASP A 47 -6.25 4.19 3.18
N ALA A 48 -5.19 3.66 2.56
CA ALA A 48 -3.97 4.42 2.30
C ALA A 48 -4.17 5.43 1.16
N ASP A 49 -3.48 6.57 1.20
CA ASP A 49 -3.55 7.59 0.16
C ASP A 49 -3.07 7.01 -1.18
N PRO A 50 -3.94 6.96 -2.24
CA PRO A 50 -3.60 6.35 -3.52
C PRO A 50 -2.51 7.11 -4.30
N ARG A 51 -2.15 8.32 -3.86
CA ARG A 51 -1.00 9.08 -4.41
C ARG A 51 0.34 8.64 -3.81
N VAL A 52 0.30 7.97 -2.65
CA VAL A 52 1.48 7.48 -1.94
C VAL A 52 1.62 5.97 -2.07
N VAL A 53 0.51 5.24 -1.97
CA VAL A 53 0.46 3.78 -2.02
C VAL A 53 -0.34 3.35 -3.26
N GLN A 54 0.29 2.58 -4.14
CA GLN A 54 -0.33 2.13 -5.39
C GLN A 54 -0.07 0.64 -5.61
N SER A 55 -0.94 -0.03 -6.38
CA SER A 55 -0.65 -1.39 -6.83
C SER A 55 0.47 -1.37 -7.87
N ALA A 56 1.27 -2.45 -7.94
CA ALA A 56 2.28 -2.58 -8.98
C ALA A 56 1.68 -2.50 -10.40
N LYS A 57 0.45 -3.01 -10.60
CA LYS A 57 -0.27 -2.93 -11.88
C LYS A 57 -0.52 -1.49 -12.30
N ASP A 58 -0.95 -0.64 -11.38
CA ASP A 58 -1.22 0.77 -11.68
C ASP A 58 0.08 1.49 -12.03
N VAL A 59 1.15 1.29 -11.26
CA VAL A 59 2.45 1.93 -11.52
C VAL A 59 3.04 1.49 -12.86
N ILE A 60 2.90 0.21 -13.23
CA ILE A 60 3.43 -0.30 -14.51
C ILE A 60 2.62 0.24 -15.70
N ARG A 61 1.30 0.44 -15.56
CA ARG A 61 0.45 0.93 -16.65
C ARG A 61 0.74 2.40 -17.02
N HIS A 62 1.21 3.19 -16.05
CA HIS A 62 1.49 4.62 -16.22
C HIS A 62 2.97 4.91 -16.57
N ARG A 63 3.74 3.90 -16.98
CA ARG A 63 5.11 4.02 -17.49
C ARG A 63 5.22 3.47 -18.91
#